data_AF-A0A437SDI3-F1
#
_entry.id   AF-A0A437SDI3-F1
#
_cell.length_a   1.000
_cell.length_b   1.000
_cell.length_c   1.000
_cell.angle_alpha   90.00
_cell.angle_beta   90.00
_cell.angle_gamma   90.00
#
_symmetry.space_group_name_H-M   'P 1'
#
loop_
_entity.id
_entity.type
_entity.pdbx_description
1 polymer ?
#
loop_
_entity_poly.entity_id
_entity_poly.type
_entity_poly.pdbx_seq_one_letter_code
_entity_poly.pdbx_strand_id
1 'polypeptide(L)'
;MSVNIIMSQVKRLESDVASLNKKLSTERAKEAKAIDKAAKAQKKLISSKNATTLRSAQRDLQSAMSAEQKSKEEQAKLSKQIANKTKSLSTKRTSLAKEQTKQRGFRCKVF
;
A
#
# COMPACT_ATOMS: atom_id res chain seq x y z
N MET A 1 5.87 -1.97 31.38
CA MET A 1 6.13 -1.09 30.22
C MET A 1 5.19 0.11 30.38
N SER A 2 5.67 1.36 30.29
CA SER A 2 4.80 2.51 30.59
C SER A 2 3.78 2.78 29.48
N VAL A 3 2.59 3.26 29.84
CA VAL A 3 1.52 3.66 28.91
C VAL A 3 2.04 4.62 27.83
N ASN A 4 2.93 5.54 28.20
CA ASN A 4 3.55 6.50 27.28
C ASN A 4 4.39 5.81 26.19
N ILE A 5 5.13 4.75 26.54
CA ILE A 5 5.90 3.97 25.56
C ILE A 5 4.94 3.28 24.57
N ILE A 6 3.86 2.67 25.06
CA ILE A 6 2.87 2.00 24.20
C ILE A 6 2.16 3.02 23.29
N MET A 7 1.79 4.19 23.79
CA MET A 7 1.20 5.27 22.99
C MET A 7 2.13 5.74 21.87
N SER A 8 3.43 5.94 22.17
CA SER A 8 4.40 6.34 21.15
C SER A 8 4.55 5.28 20.05
N GLN A 9 4.52 4.00 20.41
CA GLN A 9 4.56 2.88 19.45
C GLN A 9 3.30 2.85 18.58
N VAL A 10 2.12 3.10 19.16
CA VAL A 10 0.85 3.19 18.40
C VAL A 10 0.92 4.33 17.38
N LYS A 11 1.33 5.54 17.79
CA LYS A 11 1.48 6.69 16.88
C LYS A 11 2.45 6.42 15.73
N ARG A 12 3.58 5.76 16.01
CA ARG A 12 4.55 5.37 14.97
C ARG A 12 3.93 4.38 13.98
N LEU A 13 3.23 3.36 14.47
CA LEU A 13 2.56 2.38 13.61
C LEU A 13 1.43 3.00 12.78
N GLU A 14 0.68 3.96 13.32
CA GLU A 14 -0.33 4.73 12.58
C GLU A 14 0.29 5.52 11.44
N SER A 15 1.37 6.26 11.72
CA SER A 15 2.13 7.00 10.71
C SER A 15 2.69 6.07 9.63
N ASP A 16 3.21 4.91 10.02
CA ASP A 16 3.73 3.93 9.09
C ASP A 16 2.64 3.38 8.17
N VAL A 17 1.48 3.01 8.70
CA VAL A 17 0.34 2.53 7.91
C VAL A 17 -0.14 3.62 6.94
N ALA A 18 -0.23 4.87 7.39
CA ALA A 18 -0.57 5.99 6.51
C ALA A 18 0.45 6.17 5.38
N SER A 19 1.75 6.05 5.67
CA SER A 19 2.81 6.15 4.66
C SER A 19 2.74 5.01 3.63
N LEU A 20 2.44 3.78 4.06
CA LEU A 20 2.28 2.63 3.18
C LEU A 20 1.03 2.77 2.30
N ASN A 21 -0.07 3.30 2.84
CA ASN A 21 -1.27 3.59 2.05
C ASN A 21 -1.00 4.65 0.97
N LYS A 22 -0.20 5.68 1.28
CA LYS A 22 0.22 6.68 0.28
C LYS A 22 1.06 6.07 -0.85
N LYS A 23 1.97 5.16 -0.50
CA LYS A 23 2.74 4.38 -1.49
C LYS A 23 1.83 3.50 -2.34
N LEU A 24 0.86 2.82 -1.73
CA LEU A 24 -0.10 1.97 -2.45
C LEU A 24 -0.93 2.77 -3.46
N SER A 25 -1.40 3.96 -3.08
CA SER A 25 -2.10 4.89 -3.98
C SER A 25 -1.21 5.33 -5.15
N THR A 26 0.08 5.57 -4.89
CA THR A 26 1.04 5.94 -5.93
C THR A 26 1.28 4.81 -6.92
N GLU A 27 1.42 3.56 -6.45
CA GLU A 27 1.58 2.39 -7.33
C GLU A 27 0.31 2.12 -8.15
N ARG A 28 -0.89 2.34 -7.59
CA ARG A 28 -2.14 2.29 -8.36
C ARG A 28 -2.20 3.35 -9.45
N ALA A 29 -1.73 4.56 -9.18
CA ALA A 29 -1.64 5.60 -10.21
C ALA A 29 -0.66 5.23 -11.33
N LYS A 30 0.44 4.52 -11.01
CA LYS A 30 1.37 4.00 -12.03
C LYS A 30 0.75 2.88 -12.86
N GLU A 31 0.03 1.96 -12.22
CA GLU A 31 -0.72 0.90 -12.90
C GLU A 31 -1.74 1.49 -13.88
N ALA A 32 -2.56 2.46 -13.45
CA ALA A 32 -3.52 3.13 -14.32
C ALA A 32 -2.85 3.75 -15.56
N LYS A 33 -1.71 4.44 -15.36
CA LYS A 33 -0.93 4.99 -16.48
C LYS A 33 -0.37 3.92 -17.42
N ALA A 34 0.00 2.76 -16.90
CA ALA A 34 0.48 1.64 -17.70
C ALA A 34 -0.68 1.04 -18.54
N ILE A 35 -1.85 0.86 -17.94
CA ILE A 35 -3.07 0.40 -18.61
C ILE A 35 -3.47 1.38 -19.73
N ASP A 36 -3.46 2.68 -19.47
CA ASP A 36 -3.75 3.70 -20.49
C ASP A 36 -2.77 3.63 -21.67
N LYS A 37 -1.49 3.42 -21.39
CA LYS A 37 -0.46 3.23 -22.43
C LYS A 37 -0.69 1.94 -23.21
N ALA A 38 -1.03 0.85 -22.54
CA ALA A 38 -1.35 -0.43 -23.16
C ALA A 38 -2.57 -0.30 -24.10
N ALA A 39 -3.64 0.35 -23.64
CA ALA A 39 -4.84 0.60 -24.44
C ALA A 39 -4.54 1.45 -25.69
N LYS A 40 -3.71 2.50 -25.54
CA LYS A 40 -3.26 3.32 -26.69
C LYS A 40 -2.41 2.51 -27.67
N ALA A 41 -1.51 1.66 -27.17
CA ALA A 41 -0.68 0.80 -28.00
C ALA A 41 -1.52 -0.26 -28.74
N GLN A 42 -2.51 -0.88 -28.08
CA GLN A 42 -3.48 -1.77 -28.71
C GLN A 42 -4.28 -1.08 -29.80
N LYS A 43 -4.79 0.13 -29.55
CA LYS A 43 -5.51 0.90 -30.58
C LYS A 43 -4.62 1.16 -31.80
N LYS A 44 -3.35 1.54 -31.58
CA LYS A 44 -2.37 1.72 -32.66
C LYS A 44 -2.11 0.43 -33.43
N LEU A 45 -1.97 -0.71 -32.75
CA LEU A 45 -1.81 -2.03 -33.37
C LEU A 45 -2.97 -2.34 -34.32
N ILE A 46 -4.21 -2.15 -33.87
CA ILE A 46 -5.41 -2.42 -34.66
C ILE A 46 -5.52 -1.48 -35.87
N SER A 47 -5.17 -0.20 -35.71
CA SER A 47 -5.30 0.80 -36.77
C SER A 47 -4.12 0.83 -37.77
N SER A 48 -3.00 0.20 -37.44
CA SER A 48 -1.77 0.31 -38.21
C SER A 48 -1.83 -0.55 -39.47
N LYS A 49 -1.64 0.07 -40.64
CA LYS A 49 -1.52 -0.62 -41.94
C LYS A 49 -0.08 -0.87 -42.37
N ASN A 50 0.90 -0.34 -41.64
CA ASN A 50 2.33 -0.48 -41.98
C ASN A 50 3.06 -1.33 -40.93
N ALA A 51 4.04 -2.12 -41.38
CA ALA A 51 4.74 -3.09 -40.52
C ALA A 51 5.61 -2.42 -39.44
N THR A 52 6.15 -1.24 -39.71
CA THR A 52 7.06 -0.52 -38.80
C THR A 52 6.31 0.03 -37.58
N THR A 53 5.16 0.66 -37.78
CA THR A 53 4.27 1.15 -36.73
C THR A 53 3.66 -0.01 -35.95
N LEU A 54 3.38 -1.15 -36.61
CA LEU A 54 2.88 -2.35 -35.95
C LEU A 54 3.92 -2.93 -34.98
N ARG A 55 5.18 -3.07 -35.41
CA ARG A 55 6.30 -3.49 -34.53
C ARG A 55 6.53 -2.52 -33.38
N SER A 56 6.46 -1.21 -33.63
CA SER A 56 6.59 -0.21 -32.56
C SER A 56 5.48 -0.34 -31.53
N ALA A 57 4.23 -0.44 -31.97
CA ALA A 57 3.08 -0.56 -31.08
C ALA A 57 3.08 -1.88 -30.30
N GLN A 58 3.62 -2.96 -30.87
CA GLN A 58 3.83 -4.23 -30.16
C GLN A 58 4.86 -4.10 -29.03
N ARG A 59 5.98 -3.40 -29.27
CA ARG A 59 6.98 -3.13 -28.23
C ARG A 59 6.41 -2.24 -27.12
N ASP A 60 5.66 -1.21 -27.49
CA ASP A 60 5.00 -0.30 -26.54
C ASP A 60 4.00 -1.07 -25.66
N LEU A 61 3.21 -1.97 -26.26
CA LEU A 61 2.26 -2.82 -25.54
C LEU A 61 2.98 -3.75 -24.55
N GLN A 62 4.04 -4.43 -25.00
CA GLN A 62 4.81 -5.34 -24.15
C GLN A 62 5.46 -4.60 -22.97
N SER A 63 5.99 -3.40 -23.21
CA SER A 63 6.56 -2.54 -22.18
C SER A 63 5.51 -2.10 -21.16
N ALA A 64 4.33 -1.68 -21.64
CA ALA A 64 3.21 -1.27 -20.79
C ALA A 64 2.68 -2.42 -19.92
N MET A 65 2.48 -3.62 -20.49
CA MET A 65 2.07 -4.80 -19.73
C MET A 65 3.11 -5.20 -18.68
N SER A 66 4.40 -5.09 -19.00
CA SER A 66 5.47 -5.35 -18.03
C SER A 66 5.46 -4.34 -16.87
N ALA A 67 5.16 -3.08 -17.15
CA ALA A 67 5.03 -2.03 -16.13
C ALA A 67 3.78 -2.21 -15.26
N GLU A 68 2.66 -2.64 -15.84
CA GLU A 68 1.44 -3.01 -15.13
C GLU A 68 1.71 -4.17 -14.15
N GLN A 69 2.33 -5.23 -14.63
CA GLN A 69 2.65 -6.42 -13.81
C GLN A 69 3.55 -6.06 -12.61
N LYS A 70 4.61 -5.28 -12.85
CA LYS A 70 5.48 -4.79 -11.77
C LYS A 70 4.71 -3.96 -10.73
N SER A 71 3.81 -3.09 -11.19
CA SER A 71 2.99 -2.26 -10.30
C SER A 71 2.03 -3.12 -9.47
N LYS A 72 1.43 -4.16 -10.04
CA LYS A 72 0.58 -5.13 -9.32
C LYS A 72 1.36 -5.91 -8.26
N GLU A 73 2.57 -6.36 -8.57
CA GLU A 73 3.44 -7.06 -7.62
C GLU A 73 3.81 -6.16 -6.43
N GLU A 74 4.17 -4.90 -6.69
CA GLU A 74 4.46 -3.92 -5.64
C GLU A 74 3.21 -3.61 -4.80
N GLN A 75 2.04 -3.48 -5.41
CA GLN A 75 0.78 -3.33 -4.67
C GLN A 75 0.49 -4.52 -3.75
N ALA A 76 0.75 -5.76 -4.20
CA ALA A 76 0.57 -6.95 -3.38
C ALA A 76 1.54 -6.96 -2.19
N LYS A 77 2.80 -6.57 -2.39
CA LYS A 77 3.80 -6.43 -1.32
C LYS A 77 3.37 -5.38 -0.30
N LEU A 78 2.97 -4.18 -0.77
CA LEU A 78 2.50 -3.09 0.09
C LEU A 78 1.25 -3.50 0.87
N SER A 79 0.30 -4.19 0.23
CA SER A 79 -0.92 -4.69 0.87
C SER A 79 -0.61 -5.67 2.01
N LYS A 80 0.34 -6.61 1.80
CA LYS A 80 0.82 -7.52 2.85
C LYS A 80 1.46 -6.76 4.01
N GLN A 81 2.29 -5.74 3.71
CA GLN A 81 2.93 -4.92 4.75
C GLN A 81 1.90 -4.12 5.56
N ILE A 82 0.88 -3.55 4.91
CA ILE A 82 -0.22 -2.84 5.57
C ILE A 82 -0.98 -3.79 6.50
N ALA A 83 -1.32 -4.99 6.04
CA ALA A 83 -2.02 -5.98 6.85
C ALA A 83 -1.20 -6.36 8.10
N ASN A 84 0.10 -6.61 7.94
CA ASN A 84 1.01 -6.93 9.04
C ASN A 84 1.11 -5.78 10.06
N LYS A 85 1.35 -4.54 9.61
CA LYS A 85 1.44 -3.38 10.51
C LYS A 85 0.10 -3.06 11.19
N THR A 86 -1.01 -3.25 10.49
CA THR A 86 -2.37 -3.07 11.06
C THR A 86 -2.65 -4.11 12.15
N LYS A 87 -2.24 -5.37 11.96
CA LYS A 87 -2.31 -6.40 13.00
C LYS A 87 -1.48 -6.01 14.23
N SER A 88 -0.23 -5.59 14.04
CA SER A 88 0.62 -5.12 15.15
C SER A 88 0.02 -3.93 15.89
N LEU A 89 -0.56 -2.99 15.16
CA LEU A 89 -1.24 -1.80 15.71
C LEU A 89 -2.46 -2.19 16.54
N SER A 90 -3.28 -3.14 16.07
CA SER A 90 -4.43 -3.66 16.82
C SER A 90 -4.00 -4.30 18.14
N THR A 91 -2.96 -5.14 18.11
CA THR A 91 -2.38 -5.74 19.32
C THR A 91 -1.89 -4.66 20.30
N LYS A 92 -1.16 -3.65 19.81
CA LYS A 92 -0.65 -2.56 20.64
C LYS A 92 -1.76 -1.69 21.23
N ARG A 93 -2.82 -1.40 20.48
CA ARG A 93 -4.02 -0.69 21.00
C ARG A 93 -4.72 -1.50 22.09
N THR A 94 -4.80 -2.82 21.94
CA THR A 94 -5.35 -3.71 22.97
C THR A 94 -4.49 -3.70 24.24
N SER A 95 -3.16 -3.78 24.10
CA SER A 95 -2.23 -3.65 25.23
C SER A 95 -2.34 -2.29 25.92
N LEU A 96 -2.50 -1.21 25.14
CA LEU A 96 -2.69 0.13 25.68
C LEU A 96 -3.94 0.21 26.55
N ALA A 97 -5.07 -0.31 26.05
CA ALA A 97 -6.33 -0.33 26.78
C ALA A 97 -6.22 -1.11 28.10
N LYS A 98 -5.57 -2.29 28.08
CA LYS A 98 -5.31 -3.10 29.28
C LYS A 98 -4.43 -2.39 30.30
N GLU A 99 -3.39 -1.69 29.87
CA GLU A 99 -2.49 -0.97 30.78
C GLU A 99 -3.17 0.28 31.36
N GLN A 100 -4.00 0.97 30.57
CA GLN A 100 -4.81 2.09 31.04
C GLN A 100 -5.87 1.67 32.06
N THR A 101 -6.56 0.54 31.85
CA THR A 101 -7.53 0.02 32.85
C THR A 101 -6.83 -0.43 34.13
N LYS A 102 -5.65 -1.05 34.03
CA LYS A 102 -4.83 -1.41 35.19
C LYS A 102 -4.43 -0.17 36.02
N GLN A 103 -3.94 0.89 35.38
CA GLN A 103 -3.61 2.14 36.08
C GLN A 103 -4.82 2.81 36.74
N ARG A 104 -5.98 2.81 36.06
CA ARG A 104 -7.23 3.36 36.62
C ARG A 104 -7.72 2.55 37.82
N GLY A 105 -7.70 1.21 37.74
CA GLY A 105 -8.09 0.33 38.83
C GLY A 105 -7.16 0.42 40.04
N PHE A 106 -5.85 0.65 39.82
CA PHE A 106 -4.92 0.98 40.91
C PHE A 106 -5.24 2.34 41.55
N ARG A 107 -5.57 3.37 40.75
CA ARG A 107 -5.93 4.70 41.27
C ARG A 107 -7.19 4.67 42.15
N CYS A 108 -8.19 3.84 41.82
CA CYS A 108 -9.41 3.70 42.62
C CYS A 108 -9.27 2.82 43.87
N LYS A 109 -8.16 2.08 44.03
CA LYS A 109 -7.89 1.25 45.24
C LYS A 109 -7.00 1.94 46.27
N VAL A 110 -6.45 3.12 45.93
CA VAL A 110 -5.51 3.89 46.75
C VAL A 110 -6.20 5.09 47.42
N PHE A 111 -7.51 5.23 47.21
CA PHE A 111 -8.43 6.08 47.98
C PHE A 111 -9.39 5.18 48.75
#